data_AF-A0A075RAA9-F1
#
_entry.id   AF-A0A075RAA9-F1
#
_cell.length_a   1.000
_cell.length_b   1.000
_cell.length_c   1.000
_cell.angle_alpha   90.00
_cell.angle_beta   90.00
_cell.angle_gamma   90.00
#
_symmetry.space_group_name_H-M   'P 1'
#
loop_
_entity.id
_entity.type
_entity.pdbx_description
1 polymer ?
#
loop_
_entity_poly.entity_id
_entity_poly.type
_entity_poly.pdbx_seq_one_letter_code
_entity_poly.pdbx_strand_id
1 'polypeptide(L)' 'MMNRDIKALQPNEHLYMTICVGEDFKSIAWKAQYDMEFNSECLFCFSEKITGYRVEDEIGHSGKIAICPTCEKVNAIYH' A
#
# COMPACT_ATOMS: atom_id res chain seq x y z
N MET A 1 -13.47 -48.64 4.80
CA MET A 1 -12.90 -47.62 5.72
C MET A 1 -12.34 -46.51 4.85
N MET A 2 -12.93 -45.32 4.91
CA MET A 2 -12.48 -44.16 4.12
C MET A 2 -11.36 -43.44 4.89
N ASN A 3 -10.17 -43.38 4.29
CA ASN A 3 -9.07 -42.53 4.76
C ASN A 3 -9.52 -41.07 4.68
N ARG A 4 -9.61 -40.41 5.84
CA ARG A 4 -9.78 -38.95 5.93
C ARG A 4 -8.40 -38.32 6.00
N ASP A 5 -7.83 -38.03 4.84
CA ASP A 5 -6.74 -37.07 4.74
C ASP A 5 -7.31 -35.66 5.04
N ILE A 6 -7.28 -35.26 6.31
CA ILE A 6 -7.50 -33.86 6.68
C ILE A 6 -6.21 -33.12 6.37
N LYS A 7 -6.05 -32.69 5.11
CA LYS A 7 -5.12 -31.61 4.79
C LYS A 7 -5.66 -30.35 5.45
N ALA A 8 -5.02 -29.93 6.53
CA ALA A 8 -5.23 -28.63 7.14
C ALA A 8 -5.12 -27.56 6.02
N LEU A 9 -6.21 -26.85 5.77
CA LEU A 9 -6.20 -25.64 4.96
C LEU A 9 -5.22 -24.68 5.63
N GLN A 10 -4.12 -24.38 4.95
CA GLN A 10 -3.31 -23.21 5.27
C GLN A 10 -3.72 -22.08 4.35
N PRO A 11 -4.56 -21.12 4.77
CA PRO A 11 -4.64 -19.85 4.11
C PRO A 11 -3.74 -18.89 4.88
N ASN A 12 -2.44 -18.96 4.61
CA ASN A 12 -1.61 -17.77 4.73
C ASN A 12 -1.65 -17.07 3.36
N GLU A 13 -2.86 -16.77 2.88
CA GLU A 13 -3.04 -15.87 1.76
C GLU A 13 -2.70 -14.50 2.28
N HIS A 14 -1.50 -14.05 1.93
CA HIS A 14 -0.98 -12.74 2.20
C HIS A 14 -2.03 -11.66 1.86
N LEU A 15 -2.66 -11.14 2.92
CA LEU A 15 -3.60 -10.02 2.99
C LEU A 15 -2.90 -8.69 2.60
N TYR A 16 -2.28 -8.64 1.42
CA TYR A 16 -1.60 -7.45 0.93
C TYR A 16 -2.52 -6.60 0.09
N MET A 17 -2.53 -5.32 0.42
CA MET A 17 -3.22 -4.31 -0.36
C MET A 17 -2.59 -4.21 -1.74
N THR A 18 -3.39 -4.33 -2.81
CA THR A 18 -2.89 -4.16 -4.18
C THR A 18 -2.87 -2.67 -4.50
N ILE A 19 -1.67 -2.08 -4.54
CA ILE A 19 -1.45 -0.67 -4.89
C ILE A 19 -0.44 -0.61 -6.02
N CYS A 20 -0.65 0.27 -6.99
CA CYS A 20 0.25 0.46 -8.12
C CYS A 20 0.93 1.83 -8.07
N VAL A 21 2.21 1.87 -8.47
CA VAL A 21 2.90 3.14 -8.74
C VAL A 21 2.16 3.88 -9.87
N GLY A 22 1.91 5.17 -9.69
CA GLY A 22 1.17 6.04 -10.60
C GLY A 22 -0.34 6.10 -10.37
N GLU A 23 -0.90 5.22 -9.53
CA GLU A 23 -2.29 5.32 -9.08
C GLU A 23 -2.49 6.62 -8.27
N ASP A 24 -3.69 7.19 -8.36
CA ASP A 24 -4.09 8.33 -7.54
C ASP A 24 -4.32 7.89 -6.07
N PHE A 25 -3.83 8.69 -5.14
CA PHE A 25 -3.89 8.42 -3.71
C PHE A 25 -5.31 8.60 -3.16
N LYS A 26 -5.82 7.59 -2.45
CA LYS A 26 -7.17 7.56 -1.88
C LYS A 26 -7.14 7.55 -0.36
N SER A 27 -6.75 8.67 0.25
CA SER A 27 -6.49 8.78 1.70
C SER A 27 -7.61 8.26 2.61
N ILE A 28 -8.88 8.58 2.29
CA ILE A 28 -10.04 8.18 3.10
C ILE A 28 -10.33 6.69 2.96
N ALA A 29 -10.32 6.16 1.73
CA ALA A 29 -10.58 4.74 1.47
C ALA A 29 -9.50 3.83 2.07
N TRP A 30 -8.28 4.36 2.23
CA TRP A 30 -7.10 3.61 2.64
C TRP A 30 -6.67 3.90 4.08
N LYS A 31 -7.55 4.49 4.91
CA LYS A 31 -7.29 4.85 6.32
C LYS A 31 -5.84 5.36 6.53
N ALA A 32 -5.42 6.30 5.69
CA ALA A 32 -4.00 6.62 5.56
C ALA A 32 -3.47 7.38 6.79
N GLN A 33 -2.36 6.89 7.36
CA GLN A 33 -1.65 7.52 8.46
C GLN A 33 -0.26 7.95 8.01
N TYR A 34 0.10 9.21 8.28
CA TYR A 34 1.44 9.72 8.00
C TYR A 34 2.53 8.85 8.64
N ASP A 35 3.60 8.55 7.90
CA ASP A 35 4.77 7.79 8.37
C ASP A 35 6.04 8.66 8.36
N MET A 36 6.44 9.16 7.18
CA MET A 36 7.68 9.94 7.01
C MET A 36 7.68 10.82 5.75
N GLU A 37 8.69 11.67 5.59
CA GLU A 37 8.97 12.41 4.35
C GLU A 37 10.20 11.85 3.63
N PHE A 38 10.19 11.91 2.30
CA PHE A 38 11.32 11.55 1.45
C PHE A 38 11.80 12.79 0.70
N ASN A 39 13.11 13.04 0.76
CA ASN A 39 13.79 14.07 -0.03
C ASN A 39 14.14 13.49 -1.41
N SER A 40 13.12 13.32 -2.24
CA SER A 40 13.25 12.79 -3.59
C SER A 40 12.29 13.51 -4.53
N GLU A 41 12.66 13.57 -5.79
CA GLU A 41 11.81 14.11 -6.85
C GLU A 41 10.67 13.14 -7.20
N CYS A 42 9.49 13.69 -7.49
CA CYS A 42 8.33 12.96 -7.98
C CYS A 42 8.53 12.50 -9.42
N LEU A 43 8.26 11.22 -9.69
CA LEU A 43 8.40 10.59 -11.01
C LEU A 43 7.43 11.15 -12.07
N PHE A 44 6.38 11.86 -11.64
CA PHE A 44 5.28 12.28 -12.52
C PHE A 44 5.23 13.79 -12.75
N CYS A 45 5.53 14.59 -11.74
CA CYS A 45 5.43 16.05 -11.82
C CYS A 45 6.70 16.79 -11.39
N PHE A 46 7.79 16.06 -11.10
CA PHE A 46 9.11 16.61 -10.77
C PHE A 46 9.14 17.55 -9.55
N SER A 47 8.15 17.46 -8.66
CA SER A 47 8.18 18.17 -7.38
C SER A 47 9.14 17.48 -6.42
N GLU A 48 9.85 18.25 -5.60
CA GLU A 48 10.93 17.76 -4.74
C GLU A 48 10.48 17.15 -3.39
N LYS A 49 9.16 17.00 -3.18
CA LYS A 49 8.60 16.47 -1.93
C LYS A 49 7.79 15.22 -2.19
N ILE A 50 8.03 14.19 -1.38
CA ILE A 50 7.26 12.95 -1.36
C ILE A 50 6.95 12.60 0.10
N THR A 51 5.70 12.22 0.38
CA THR A 51 5.22 11.88 1.72
C THR A 51 4.87 10.40 1.81
N GLY A 52 5.41 9.71 2.81
CA GLY A 52 5.10 8.34 3.15
C GLY A 52 3.86 8.20 4.03
N TYR A 53 3.01 7.24 3.70
CA TYR A 53 1.85 6.85 4.50
C TYR A 53 1.85 5.35 4.75
N ARG A 54 1.40 4.96 5.94
CA ARG A 54 0.84 3.63 6.20
C ARG A 54 -0.62 3.65 5.79
N VAL A 55 -1.06 2.63 5.09
CA VAL A 55 -2.42 2.51 4.57
C VAL A 55 -3.02 1.17 4.97
N GLU A 56 -4.33 1.17 5.19
CA GLU A 56 -5.14 0.00 5.45
C GLU A 56 -6.46 0.08 4.68
N ASP A 57 -6.84 -0.97 3.95
CA ASP A 57 -8.14 -1.03 3.27
C ASP A 57 -9.30 -1.42 4.21
N GLU A 58 -10.51 -1.51 3.66
CA GLU A 58 -11.72 -1.82 4.42
C GLU A 58 -11.74 -3.26 4.98
N ILE A 59 -10.96 -4.17 4.40
CA ILE A 59 -10.88 -5.58 4.79
C ILE A 59 -9.65 -5.89 5.67
N GLY A 60 -8.86 -4.87 6.00
CA GLY A 60 -7.74 -4.95 6.94
C GLY A 60 -6.38 -5.24 6.30
N HIS A 61 -6.27 -5.17 4.98
CA HIS A 61 -4.97 -5.28 4.31
C HIS A 61 -4.17 -4.01 4.51
N SER A 62 -2.89 -4.14 4.85
CA SER A 62 -2.02 -2.99 5.09
C SER A 62 -0.85 -2.90 4.12
N GLY A 63 -0.34 -1.68 3.95
CA GLY A 63 0.83 -1.38 3.12
C GLY A 63 1.47 -0.05 3.51
N LYS A 64 2.64 0.24 2.93
CA LYS A 64 3.26 1.56 3.01
C LYS A 64 3.55 2.11 1.63
N ILE A 65 3.14 3.34 1.40
CA ILE A 65 3.24 4.01 0.10
C ILE A 65 3.82 5.40 0.24
N ALA A 66 4.58 5.81 -0.75
CA ALA A 66 5.10 7.15 -0.86
C ALA A 66 4.29 7.88 -1.94
N ILE A 67 3.73 9.04 -1.62
CA ILE A 67 2.87 9.83 -2.51
C ILE A 67 3.49 11.20 -2.76
N CYS A 68 3.21 11.77 -3.93
CA CYS A 68 3.51 13.17 -4.17
C CYS A 68 2.37 14.05 -3.63
N PRO A 69 2.60 15.02 -2.74
CA PRO A 69 1.55 15.91 -2.24
C PRO A 69 1.09 16.93 -3.28
N THR A 70 1.81 17.07 -4.41
CA THR A 70 1.47 18.00 -5.49
C THR A 70 0.55 17.39 -6.53
N CYS A 71 0.83 16.16 -6.98
CA CYS A 71 0.03 15.48 -8.01
C CYS A 71 -0.75 14.28 -7.49
N GLU A 72 -0.64 13.98 -6.20
CA GLU A 72 -1.35 12.91 -5.49
C GLU A 72 -1.13 11.51 -6.04
N LYS A 73 -0.08 11.30 -6.85
CA LYS A 73 0.27 9.98 -7.38
C LYS A 73 1.12 9.18 -6.39
N VAL A 74 0.86 7.88 -6.34
CA VAL A 74 1.74 6.91 -5.67
C VAL A 74 3.07 6.89 -6.41
N ASN A 75 4.11 7.37 -5.74
CA ASN A 75 5.47 7.44 -6.25
C ASN A 75 6.24 6.14 -6.03
N ALA A 76 6.00 5.46 -4.91
CA ALA A 76 6.64 4.18 -4.58
C ALA A 76 5.84 3.38 -3.52
N ILE A 77 6.17 2.10 -3.39
CA ILE A 77 5.72 1.19 -2.33
C ILE A 77 6.97 0.76 -1.56
N TYR A 78 6.94 0.75 -0.23
CA TYR A 78 8.10 0.44 0.61
C TYR A 78 7.75 -0.47 1.80
N HIS A 79 8.76 -1.05 2.44
CA HIS A 79 8.63 -2.02 3.54
C HIS A 79 9.38 -1.54 4.78
#